data_AF-A0A934IIH9-F1
#
_entry.id   AF-A0A934IIH9-F1
#
_cell.length_a   1.000
_cell.length_b   1.000
_cell.length_c   1.000
_cell.angle_alpha   90.00
_cell.angle_beta   90.00
_cell.angle_gamma   90.00
#
_symmetry.space_group_name_H-M   'P 1'
#
loop_
_entity.id
_entity.type
_entity.pdbx_description
1 polymer ?
#
loop_
_entity_poly.entity_id
_entity_poly.type
_entity_poly.pdbx_seq_one_letter_code
_entity_poly.pdbx_strand_id
1 'polypeptide(L)' 'MDDGAKVSFEQDVKPLFLQFDRDQMLFAFDLWRVADVRENAEMILDRLVAGDMPCDRQWPEAQITLFEAWMKAGCPD' A
#
# COMPACT_ATOMS: atom_id res chain seq x y z
N MET A 1 -9.44 18.61 17.09
CA MET A 1 -9.25 17.26 17.61
C MET A 1 -9.16 16.40 16.38
N ASP A 2 -8.01 16.45 15.72
CA ASP A 2 -7.75 15.67 14.52
C ASP A 2 -7.72 14.22 14.99
N ASP A 3 -8.75 13.48 14.62
CA ASP A 3 -8.85 12.05 14.79
C ASP A 3 -7.75 11.43 13.92
N GLY A 4 -6.53 11.44 14.47
CA GLY A 4 -5.39 10.68 13.98
C GLY A 4 -5.68 9.21 14.22
N ALA A 5 -6.72 8.70 13.56
CA ALA A 5 -6.88 7.29 13.30
C ALA A 5 -5.54 6.85 12.71
N LYS A 6 -4.78 6.11 13.51
CA LYS A 6 -3.46 5.62 13.13
C LYS A 6 -3.70 4.73 11.91
N VAL A 7 -3.42 5.26 10.71
CA VAL A 7 -3.49 4.48 9.48
C VAL A 7 -2.68 3.21 9.71
N SER A 8 -3.32 2.07 9.61
CA SER A 8 -2.75 0.75 9.93
C SER A 8 -2.63 -0.08 8.67
N PHE A 9 -1.64 -0.98 8.63
CA PHE A 9 -1.49 -1.82 7.46
C PHE A 9 -2.72 -2.72 7.30
N GLU A 10 -3.18 -3.37 8.37
CA GLU A 10 -4.25 -4.36 8.28
C GLU A 10 -5.62 -3.78 7.91
N GLN A 11 -5.98 -2.59 8.41
CA GLN A 11 -7.31 -2.01 8.18
C GLN A 11 -7.34 -1.09 6.96
N ASP A 12 -6.25 -0.36 6.69
CA ASP A 12 -6.27 0.74 5.73
C ASP A 12 -5.48 0.44 4.44
N VAL A 13 -4.38 -0.31 4.53
CA VAL A 13 -3.49 -0.54 3.37
C VAL A 13 -3.73 -1.89 2.71
N LYS A 14 -3.77 -2.97 3.49
CA LYS A 14 -3.98 -4.34 3.02
C LYS A 14 -5.24 -4.51 2.16
N PRO A 15 -6.42 -3.97 2.52
CA PRO A 15 -7.62 -4.13 1.68
C PRO A 15 -7.56 -3.35 0.35
N LEU A 16 -6.61 -2.43 0.18
CA LEU A 16 -6.40 -1.74 -1.10
C LEU A 16 -5.68 -2.64 -2.12
N PHE A 17 -4.89 -3.59 -1.64
CA PHE A 17 -4.27 -4.62 -2.47
C PHE A 17 -5.26 -5.76 -2.69
N LEU A 18 -5.80 -5.86 -3.91
CA LEU A 18 -6.71 -6.94 -4.25
C LEU A 18 -5.95 -8.26 -4.29
N GLN A 19 -6.69 -9.36 -4.16
CA GLN A 19 -6.11 -10.70 -4.29
C GLN A 19 -5.36 -10.86 -5.62
N PHE A 20 -5.89 -10.29 -6.71
CA PHE A 20 -5.21 -10.32 -8.01
C PHE A 20 -3.85 -9.60 -7.98
N ASP A 21 -3.77 -8.42 -7.37
CA ASP A 21 -2.51 -7.68 -7.26
C ASP A 21 -1.48 -8.46 -6.46
N ARG A 22 -1.93 -9.08 -5.36
CA ARG A 22 -1.10 -10.00 -4.58
C ARG A 22 -0.59 -11.15 -5.43
N ASP A 23 -1.47 -11.89 -6.11
CA ASP A 23 -1.09 -13.05 -6.93
C ASP A 23 -0.09 -12.67 -8.02
N GLN A 24 -0.25 -11.48 -8.63
CA GLN A 24 0.70 -10.95 -9.61
C GLN A 24 2.04 -10.54 -8.99
N MET A 25 2.10 -10.20 -7.70
CA MET A 25 3.32 -9.79 -7.01
C MET A 25 4.00 -10.89 -6.21
N LEU A 26 3.33 -12.03 -5.93
CA LEU A 26 3.86 -13.14 -5.14
C LEU A 26 5.21 -13.69 -5.65
N PHE A 27 5.56 -13.44 -6.92
CA PHE A 27 6.88 -13.80 -7.45
C PHE A 27 8.04 -12.96 -6.90
N ALA A 28 7.76 -11.75 -6.38
CA ALA A 28 8.74 -10.85 -5.80
C ALA A 28 8.57 -10.72 -4.28
N PHE A 29 7.35 -10.43 -3.80
CA PHE A 29 7.03 -10.26 -2.37
C PHE A 29 5.51 -10.32 -2.13
N ASP A 30 5.08 -10.51 -0.87
CA ASP A 30 3.66 -10.61 -0.52
C ASP A 30 3.08 -9.23 -0.13
N LEU A 31 2.18 -8.70 -0.97
CA LEU A 31 1.46 -7.44 -0.72
C LEU A 31 0.53 -7.47 0.50
N TRP A 32 0.27 -8.65 1.09
CA TRP A 32 -0.46 -8.80 2.35
C TRP A 32 0.44 -9.04 3.56
N ARG A 33 1.76 -8.98 3.38
CA ARG A 33 2.73 -9.06 4.46
C ARG A 33 3.30 -7.67 4.73
N VAL A 34 3.00 -7.12 5.91
CA VAL A 34 3.47 -5.80 6.34
C VAL A 34 4.97 -5.61 6.17
N ALA A 35 5.77 -6.65 6.46
CA ALA A 35 7.22 -6.59 6.38
C ALA A 35 7.69 -6.37 4.95
N ASP A 36 7.14 -7.14 4.00
CA ASP A 36 7.43 -7.00 2.58
C ASP A 36 7.02 -5.63 2.05
N VAL A 37 5.80 -5.19 2.39
CA VAL A 37 5.28 -3.91 1.93
C VAL A 37 6.07 -2.76 2.55
N ARG A 38 6.48 -2.85 3.81
CA ARG A 38 7.31 -1.86 4.50
C ARG A 38 8.71 -1.77 3.89
N GLU A 39 9.35 -2.91 3.61
CA GLU A 39 10.67 -2.96 3.00
C GLU A 39 10.67 -2.40 1.57
N ASN A 40 9.55 -2.53 0.85
CA ASN A 40 9.40 -2.07 -0.54
C ASN A 40 8.53 -0.81 -0.68
N ALA A 41 8.22 -0.11 0.41
CA ALA A 41 7.18 0.91 0.45
C ALA A 41 7.45 2.06 -0.53
N GLU A 42 8.69 2.53 -0.60
CA GLU A 42 9.10 3.60 -1.52
C GLU A 42 8.94 3.18 -3.00
N MET A 43 9.33 1.95 -3.33
CA MET A 43 9.18 1.41 -4.69
C MET A 43 7.71 1.23 -5.06
N ILE A 44 6.89 0.77 -4.12
CA ILE A 44 5.44 0.63 -4.31
C ILE A 44 4.82 2.00 -4.54
N LEU A 45 5.15 3.00 -3.72
CA LEU A 45 4.63 4.36 -3.91
C LEU A 45 5.00 4.93 -5.29
N ASP A 46 6.25 4.77 -5.73
CA ASP A 46 6.70 5.27 -7.04
C ASP A 46 5.89 4.64 -8.18
N ARG A 47 5.65 3.33 -8.13
CA ARG A 47 4.82 2.62 -9.13
C ARG A 47 3.34 2.99 -9.06
N LEU A 48 2.80 3.24 -7.86
CA LEU A 48 1.44 3.73 -7.66
C LEU A 48 1.26 5.13 -8.27
N VAL A 49 2.22 6.04 -8.04
CA VAL A 49 2.22 7.41 -8.57
C VAL A 49 2.44 7.42 -10.09
N ALA A 50 3.31 6.56 -10.60
CA ALA A 50 3.50 6.36 -12.03
C ALA A 50 2.27 5.74 -12.72
N GLY A 51 1.36 5.14 -11.94
CA GLY A 51 0.17 4.47 -12.44
C GLY A 51 0.47 3.16 -13.18
N ASP A 52 1.65 2.58 -12.95
CA ASP A 52 2.10 1.30 -13.51
C ASP A 52 1.62 0.11 -12.66
N MET A 53 1.39 0.35 -11.37
CA MET A 53 0.70 -0.57 -10.46
C MET A 53 -0.48 0.12 -9.76
N PRO A 54 -1.53 -0.64 -9.37
CA PRO A 54 -1.72 -2.08 -9.58
C PRO A 54 -2.06 -2.49 -11.02
N CYS A 55 -1.85 -3.78 -11.32
CA CYS A 55 -1.93 -4.36 -12.68
C CYS A 55 -3.38 -4.47 -13.22
N ASP A 56 -4.40 -4.48 -12.35
CA ASP A 56 -5.82 -4.48 -12.75
C ASP A 56 -6.38 -3.06 -12.94
N ARG A 57 -6.12 -2.17 -11.98
CA ARG A 57 -6.70 -0.82 -11.94
C ARG A 57 -5.83 0.14 -11.16
N GLN A 58 -5.56 1.31 -11.75
CA GLN A 58 -4.86 2.41 -11.09
C GLN A 58 -5.59 2.82 -9.81
N TRP A 59 -4.81 3.02 -8.74
CA TRP A 59 -5.34 3.57 -7.50
C TRP A 59 -5.76 5.03 -7.69
N PRO A 60 -6.93 5.43 -7.17
CA PRO A 60 -7.27 6.84 -7.09
C PRO A 60 -6.30 7.56 -6.13
N GLU A 61 -6.07 8.85 -6.36
CA GLU A 61 -5.15 9.69 -5.57
C GLU A 61 -5.40 9.60 -4.06
N ALA A 62 -6.65 9.41 -3.63
CA ALA A 62 -7.01 9.23 -2.22
C ALA A 62 -6.38 7.97 -1.59
N GLN A 63 -6.29 6.86 -2.34
CA GLN A 63 -5.66 5.63 -1.86
C GLN A 63 -4.14 5.76 -1.83
N ILE A 64 -3.55 6.43 -2.83
CA ILE A 64 -2.12 6.75 -2.87
C ILE A 64 -1.76 7.63 -1.67
N THR A 65 -2.57 8.64 -1.37
CA THR A 65 -2.41 9.52 -0.20
C THR A 65 -2.50 8.75 1.11
N LEU A 66 -3.41 7.76 1.21
CA LEU A 66 -3.53 6.90 2.39
C LEU A 66 -2.28 6.05 2.61
N PHE A 67 -1.74 5.47 1.54
CA PHE A 67 -0.49 4.72 1.59
C PHE A 67 0.71 5.60 1.97
N GLU A 68 0.78 6.81 1.41
CA GLU A 68 1.81 7.78 1.79
C GLU A 68 1.69 8.19 3.27
N ALA A 69 0.47 8.37 3.78
CA ALA A 69 0.21 8.67 5.18
C ALA A 69 0.65 7.51 6.10
N TRP A 70 0.37 6.27 5.71
CA TRP A 70 0.85 5.07 6.42
C TRP A 70 2.38 5.02 6.49
N MET A 71 3.06 5.31 5.37
CA MET A 71 4.53 5.38 5.35
C MET A 71 5.06 6.48 6.28
N LYS A 72 4.48 7.68 6.21
CA LYS A 72 4.83 8.83 7.08
C LYS A 72 4.59 8.55 8.55
N ALA A 73 3.62 7.70 8.89
CA ALA A 73 3.35 7.25 10.25
C ALA A 73 4.36 6.21 10.78
N GLY A 74 5.36 5.81 9.97
CA GLY A 74 6.36 4.81 10.35
C GLY A 74 5.93 3.38 10.02
N CYS A 75 5.00 3.21 9.07
CA CYS A 75 4.50 1.92 8.60
C CYS A 75 3.94 1.02 9.72
N PRO A 76 3.02 1.50 10.58
CA PRO A 76 2.45 0.69 11.66
C PRO A 76 1.68 -0.53 11.12
N ASP A 77 1.64 -1.61 11.91
CA ASP A 77 0.87 -2.81 11.57
C ASP A 77 -0.65 -2.55 11.64
#